data_AF-A0A934X7U1-F1
#
_entry.id   AF-A0A934X7U1-F1
#
_cell.length_a   1.000
_cell.length_b   1.000
_cell.length_c   1.000
_cell.angle_alpha   90.00
_cell.angle_beta   90.00
_cell.angle_gamma   90.00
#
_symmetry.space_group_name_H-M   'P 1'
#
loop_
_entity.id
_entity.type
_entity.pdbx_description
1 polymer ?
#
loop_
_entity_poly.entity_id
_entity_poly.type
_entity_poly.pdbx_seq_one_letter_code
_entity_poly.pdbx_strand_id
1 'polypeptide(L)'
;MAGRRCSRGAQTRLDVLGPDLQDRPVSMPLVANLLYGPSYVSLDFALSQHGLIPEGVVTVTSVTTRRTRICTTPLGLFTYAHLPAALYSPGICQAAHSDGTFYLMATPAKALCDKVVLTRKLQATSVAGMQQFLLEDLRIDADALRNVDIGTIGQCAQAGYKVRHLQALQKAVEALR
;
A
#
# COMPACT_ATOMS: atom_id res chain seq x y z
N MET A 1 -8.33 2.86 -19.77
CA MET A 1 -7.89 1.46 -19.58
C MET A 1 -8.93 0.74 -18.76
N ALA A 2 -9.76 -0.08 -19.41
CA ALA A 2 -10.89 -0.76 -18.79
C ALA A 2 -10.39 -1.84 -17.81
N GLY A 3 -10.60 -1.63 -16.52
CA GLY A 3 -10.46 -2.68 -15.52
C GLY A 3 -11.47 -3.78 -15.85
N ARG A 4 -11.02 -5.02 -16.05
CA ARG A 4 -11.91 -6.15 -16.22
C ARG A 4 -12.73 -6.32 -14.94
N ARG A 5 -14.02 -6.02 -15.02
CA ARG A 5 -15.01 -6.38 -14.00
C ARG A 5 -14.98 -7.90 -13.84
N CYS A 6 -14.95 -8.36 -12.60
CA CYS A 6 -14.98 -9.78 -12.29
C CYS A 6 -16.40 -10.31 -12.57
N SER A 7 -16.69 -10.64 -13.83
CA SER A 7 -17.92 -11.33 -14.20
C SER A 7 -17.64 -12.80 -14.50
N ARG A 8 -18.17 -13.62 -13.60
CA ARG A 8 -18.52 -15.05 -13.68
C ARG A 8 -17.39 -16.05 -13.44
N GLY A 9 -17.58 -16.84 -12.37
CA GLY A 9 -16.80 -18.02 -12.09
C GLY A 9 -16.68 -18.46 -10.62
N ALA A 10 -17.30 -17.77 -9.66
CA ALA A 10 -17.61 -18.32 -8.33
C ALA A 10 -18.52 -17.31 -7.63
N GLN A 11 -19.77 -17.68 -7.39
CA GLN A 11 -20.50 -17.12 -6.26
C GLN A 11 -19.80 -17.66 -5.01
N THR A 12 -18.65 -17.09 -4.64
CA THR A 12 -18.09 -17.34 -3.31
C THR A 12 -18.95 -16.53 -2.37
N ARG A 13 -20.06 -17.14 -1.96
CA ARG A 13 -20.77 -16.76 -0.76
C ARG A 13 -19.71 -16.80 0.35
N LEU A 14 -19.28 -15.63 0.82
CA LEU A 14 -18.34 -15.51 1.93
C LEU A 14 -19.13 -15.82 3.21
N ASP A 15 -19.54 -17.08 3.38
CA ASP A 15 -20.12 -17.59 4.63
C ASP A 15 -18.94 -17.96 5.55
N VAL A 16 -18.15 -16.97 5.98
CA VAL A 16 -17.01 -17.17 6.89
C VAL A 16 -17.25 -16.46 8.21
N LEU A 17 -18.50 -16.46 8.67
CA LEU A 17 -18.83 -15.99 10.01
C LEU A 17 -19.77 -17.03 10.61
N GLY A 18 -19.26 -17.79 11.59
CA GLY A 18 -20.13 -18.54 12.49
C GLY A 18 -21.09 -17.58 13.21
N PRO A 19 -22.21 -18.08 13.76
CA PRO A 19 -23.24 -17.24 14.39
C PRO A 19 -22.70 -16.30 15.47
N ASP A 20 -21.55 -16.62 16.09
CA ASP A 20 -20.92 -15.82 17.14
C ASP A 20 -20.13 -14.58 16.67
N LEU A 21 -20.04 -14.33 15.36
CA LEU A 21 -19.24 -13.22 14.79
C LEU A 21 -20.09 -12.12 14.12
N GLN A 22 -21.42 -12.16 14.25
CA GLN A 22 -22.31 -11.22 13.55
C GLN A 22 -22.21 -9.77 14.05
N ASP A 23 -21.73 -9.55 15.29
CA ASP A 23 -21.64 -8.21 15.90
C ASP A 23 -20.22 -7.61 15.90
N ARG A 24 -19.23 -8.28 15.28
CA ARG A 24 -17.85 -7.78 15.23
C ARG A 24 -17.58 -7.03 13.93
N PRO A 25 -16.98 -5.81 13.99
CA PRO A 25 -16.58 -5.11 12.78
C PRO A 25 -15.57 -5.95 12.01
N VAL A 26 -15.86 -6.21 10.74
CA VAL A 26 -15.01 -7.03 9.87
C VAL A 26 -13.75 -6.25 9.48
N SER A 27 -12.59 -6.86 9.70
CA SER A 27 -11.30 -6.33 9.24
C SER A 27 -11.23 -6.29 7.71
N MET A 28 -11.55 -5.13 7.12
CA MET A 28 -11.44 -4.90 5.67
C MET A 28 -10.03 -5.15 5.11
N PRO A 29 -8.93 -4.77 5.79
CA PRO A 29 -7.56 -5.12 5.38
C PRO A 29 -7.32 -6.64 5.29
N LEU A 30 -7.83 -7.41 6.26
CA LEU A 30 -7.74 -8.86 6.24
C LEU A 30 -8.52 -9.46 5.08
N VAL A 31 -9.75 -9.00 4.87
CA VAL A 31 -10.56 -9.42 3.71
C VAL A 31 -9.80 -9.17 2.40
N ALA A 32 -9.12 -8.03 2.27
CA ALA A 32 -8.32 -7.72 1.09
C ALA A 32 -7.19 -8.74 0.84
N ASN A 33 -6.48 -9.18 1.88
CA ASN A 33 -5.45 -10.21 1.79
C ASN A 33 -6.03 -11.57 1.36
N LEU A 34 -7.19 -11.95 1.91
CA LEU A 34 -7.85 -13.22 1.61
C LEU A 34 -8.45 -13.27 0.19
N LEU A 35 -8.97 -12.15 -0.30
CA LEU A 35 -9.63 -12.06 -1.61
C LEU A 35 -8.67 -12.26 -2.79
N TYR A 36 -7.42 -11.81 -2.68
CA TYR A 36 -6.46 -11.90 -3.79
C TYR A 36 -5.00 -11.95 -3.32
N GLY A 37 -4.56 -13.13 -2.89
CA GLY A 37 -3.17 -13.42 -2.54
C GLY A 37 -2.30 -13.84 -3.74
N PRO A 38 -0.96 -13.74 -3.66
CA PRO A 38 -0.22 -13.04 -2.61
C PRO A 38 -0.40 -11.53 -2.74
N SER A 39 -0.79 -10.87 -1.65
CA SER A 39 -0.88 -9.41 -1.56
C SER A 39 -0.71 -8.92 -0.13
N TYR A 40 -0.41 -7.64 0.02
CA TYR A 40 -0.41 -6.90 1.30
C TYR A 40 -1.02 -5.52 1.08
N VAL A 41 -1.58 -4.95 2.14
CA VAL A 41 -2.20 -3.62 2.11
C VAL A 41 -1.12 -2.55 2.03
N SER A 42 -1.24 -1.60 1.09
CA SER A 42 -0.22 -0.59 0.80
C SER A 42 -0.84 0.69 0.20
N LEU A 43 -0.02 1.52 -0.46
CA LEU A 43 -0.41 2.76 -1.14
C LEU A 43 -1.16 3.71 -0.19
N ASP A 44 -2.14 4.45 -0.71
CA ASP A 44 -2.82 5.52 0.03
C ASP A 44 -3.52 4.99 1.28
N PHE A 45 -4.02 3.75 1.24
CA PHE A 45 -4.61 3.13 2.42
C PHE A 45 -3.56 2.96 3.53
N ALA A 46 -2.38 2.42 3.22
CA ALA A 46 -1.33 2.26 4.23
C ALA A 46 -0.74 3.60 4.68
N LEU A 47 -0.55 4.56 3.77
CA LEU A 47 -0.11 5.91 4.12
C LEU A 47 -1.08 6.57 5.10
N SER A 48 -2.39 6.47 4.85
CA SER A 48 -3.44 7.03 5.71
C SER A 48 -3.48 6.34 7.08
N GLN A 49 -3.37 5.00 7.12
CA GLN A 49 -3.33 4.24 8.38
C GLN A 49 -2.10 4.55 9.24
N HIS A 50 -0.97 4.90 8.62
CA HIS A 50 0.23 5.37 9.31
C HIS A 50 0.22 6.88 9.62
N GLY A 51 -0.85 7.60 9.26
CA GLY A 51 -0.97 9.04 9.47
C GLY A 51 -0.04 9.89 8.60
N LEU A 52 0.51 9.33 7.51
CA LEU A 52 1.41 10.07 6.62
C LEU A 52 0.66 11.04 5.71
N ILE A 53 -0.54 10.71 5.27
CA ILE A 53 -1.36 11.59 4.43
C ILE A 53 -2.60 12.06 5.21
N PRO A 54 -3.06 13.31 5.02
CA PRO A 54 -4.22 13.85 5.72
C PRO A 54 -5.55 13.28 5.22
N GLU A 55 -5.58 12.71 4.01
CA GLU A 55 -6.80 12.16 3.42
C GLU A 55 -7.22 10.83 4.07
N GLY A 56 -8.51 10.75 4.44
CA GLY A 56 -9.14 9.49 4.84
C GLY A 56 -9.39 8.59 3.64
N VAL A 57 -8.74 7.42 3.60
CA VAL A 57 -8.87 6.48 2.48
C VAL A 57 -9.83 5.35 2.82
N VAL A 58 -10.98 5.33 2.15
CA VAL A 58 -12.02 4.31 2.36
C VAL A 58 -11.71 3.02 1.59
N THR A 59 -11.15 3.13 0.38
CA THR A 59 -10.90 1.97 -0.48
C THR A 59 -9.61 1.25 -0.05
N VAL A 60 -9.73 0.00 0.38
CA VAL A 60 -8.55 -0.82 0.70
C VAL A 60 -7.78 -1.11 -0.58
N THR A 61 -6.55 -0.63 -0.59
CA THR A 61 -5.64 -0.79 -1.72
C THR A 61 -4.48 -1.68 -1.31
N SER A 62 -4.25 -2.72 -2.10
CA SER A 62 -3.21 -3.71 -1.88
C SER A 62 -2.24 -3.75 -3.05
N VAL A 63 -1.03 -4.23 -2.77
CA VAL A 63 -0.01 -4.51 -3.78
C VAL A 63 0.14 -6.02 -3.91
N THR A 64 0.35 -6.50 -5.13
CA THR A 64 0.49 -7.92 -5.45
C THR A 64 1.56 -8.14 -6.52
N THR A 65 2.20 -9.31 -6.52
CA THR A 65 3.04 -9.76 -7.64
C THR A 65 2.21 -10.27 -8.83
N ARG A 66 0.92 -10.50 -8.64
CA ARG A 66 -0.01 -10.91 -9.71
C ARG A 66 -0.47 -9.71 -10.53
N ARG A 67 -1.33 -9.94 -11.53
CA ARG A 67 -1.89 -8.87 -12.37
C ARG A 67 -2.76 -7.92 -11.55
N THR A 68 -2.75 -6.65 -11.91
CA THR A 68 -3.66 -5.63 -11.36
C THR A 68 -5.12 -6.10 -11.45
N ARG A 69 -5.88 -5.94 -10.36
CA ARG A 69 -7.27 -6.39 -10.25
C ARG A 69 -8.10 -5.41 -9.44
N ILE A 70 -9.40 -5.36 -9.73
CA ILE A 70 -10.41 -4.69 -8.91
C ILE A 70 -11.45 -5.75 -8.53
N CYS A 71 -11.77 -5.82 -7.24
CA CYS A 71 -12.78 -6.72 -6.71
C CYS A 71 -13.85 -5.90 -6.03
N THR A 72 -15.10 -6.07 -6.45
CA THR A 72 -16.27 -5.49 -5.78
C THR A 72 -16.98 -6.61 -5.06
N THR A 73 -17.15 -6.46 -3.75
CA THR A 73 -17.89 -7.41 -2.90
C THR A 73 -19.00 -6.65 -2.16
N PRO A 74 -19.94 -7.35 -1.51
CA PRO A 74 -20.92 -6.70 -0.64
C PRO A 74 -20.29 -5.88 0.50
N LEU A 75 -19.06 -6.21 0.91
CA LEU A 75 -18.32 -5.49 1.95
C LEU A 75 -17.69 -4.19 1.42
N GLY A 76 -17.38 -4.10 0.13
CA GLY A 76 -16.81 -2.89 -0.46
C GLY A 76 -15.97 -3.11 -1.71
N LEU A 77 -15.22 -2.06 -2.07
CA LEU A 77 -14.30 -2.05 -3.20
C LEU A 77 -12.88 -2.34 -2.72
N PHE A 78 -12.23 -3.29 -3.39
CA PHE A 78 -10.83 -3.65 -3.15
C PHE A 78 -10.04 -3.50 -4.45
N THR A 79 -8.88 -2.84 -4.36
CA THR A 79 -8.01 -2.64 -5.52
C THR A 79 -6.64 -3.26 -5.29
N TYR A 80 -6.06 -3.81 -6.36
CA TYR A 80 -4.80 -4.52 -6.32
C TYR A 80 -3.91 -3.99 -7.43
N ALA A 81 -2.76 -3.42 -7.06
CA ALA A 81 -1.76 -2.94 -8.01
C ALA A 81 -0.63 -3.95 -8.17
N HIS A 82 -0.26 -4.25 -9.42
CA HIS A 82 0.89 -5.09 -9.71
C HIS A 82 2.20 -4.36 -9.35
N LEU A 83 3.04 -5.02 -8.56
CA LEU A 83 4.43 -4.63 -8.28
C LEU A 83 5.38 -5.75 -8.72
N PRO A 84 6.54 -5.43 -9.32
CA PRO A 84 7.56 -6.41 -9.65
C PRO A 84 7.97 -7.22 -8.41
N ALA A 85 8.16 -8.53 -8.59
CA ALA A 85 8.48 -9.44 -7.48
C ALA A 85 9.75 -9.06 -6.70
N ALA A 86 10.74 -8.46 -7.38
CA ALA A 86 11.97 -7.98 -6.74
C ALA A 86 11.72 -6.92 -5.65
N LEU A 87 10.66 -6.11 -5.78
CA LEU A 87 10.29 -5.08 -4.81
C LEU A 87 9.25 -5.56 -3.78
N TYR A 88 8.80 -6.82 -3.87
CA TYR A 88 7.67 -7.27 -3.06
C TYR A 88 8.04 -7.37 -1.58
N SER A 89 9.15 -8.02 -1.25
CA SER A 89 9.46 -8.45 0.12
C SER A 89 9.86 -7.37 1.15
N PRO A 90 10.69 -6.36 0.84
CA PRO A 90 11.18 -5.42 1.84
C PRO A 90 10.05 -4.65 2.54
N GLY A 91 10.08 -4.52 3.86
CA GLY A 91 9.15 -3.66 4.61
C GLY A 91 7.67 -4.08 4.59
N ILE A 92 7.37 -5.36 4.36
CA ILE A 92 6.06 -5.93 4.70
C ILE A 92 6.08 -6.34 6.18
N CYS A 93 5.05 -5.98 6.94
CA CYS A 93 4.86 -6.40 8.32
C CYS A 93 3.46 -6.99 8.54
N GLN A 94 3.29 -7.66 9.69
CA GLN A 94 2.00 -8.08 10.19
C GLN A 94 1.42 -6.96 11.06
N ALA A 95 0.27 -6.43 10.67
CA ALA A 95 -0.48 -5.43 11.42
C ALA A 95 -1.63 -6.11 12.17
N ALA A 96 -1.93 -5.63 13.37
CA ALA A 96 -3.07 -6.06 14.16
C ALA A 96 -4.27 -5.17 13.87
N HIS A 97 -5.46 -5.76 13.76
CA HIS A 97 -6.73 -5.05 13.75
C HIS A 97 -7.34 -5.03 15.16
N SER A 98 -8.26 -4.11 15.42
CA SER A 98 -8.89 -3.93 16.74
C SER A 98 -9.69 -5.14 17.21
N ASP A 99 -10.08 -6.03 16.30
CA ASP A 99 -10.80 -7.29 16.60
C ASP A 99 -9.85 -8.46 16.97
N GLY A 100 -8.54 -8.20 17.07
CA GLY A 100 -7.52 -9.20 17.36
C GLY A 100 -7.06 -10.02 16.14
N THR A 101 -7.57 -9.72 14.95
CA THR A 101 -7.09 -10.34 13.71
C THR A 101 -5.81 -9.68 13.21
N PHE A 102 -5.10 -10.37 12.33
CA PHE A 102 -3.86 -9.90 11.75
C PHE A 102 -3.89 -9.93 10.23
N TYR A 103 -3.22 -8.98 9.60
CA TYR A 103 -3.11 -8.88 8.15
C TYR A 103 -1.73 -8.36 7.74
N LEU A 104 -1.34 -8.60 6.49
CA LEU A 104 -0.11 -8.10 5.90
C LEU A 104 -0.30 -6.67 5.40
N MET A 105 0.65 -5.82 5.79
CA MET A 105 0.65 -4.39 5.48
C MET A 105 2.05 -3.88 5.19
N ALA A 106 2.16 -2.85 4.37
CA ALA A 106 3.40 -2.11 4.18
C ALA A 106 3.73 -1.28 5.43
N THR A 107 5.00 -1.27 5.83
CA THR A 107 5.52 -0.25 6.76
C THR A 107 5.42 1.15 6.13
N PRO A 108 5.54 2.25 6.91
CA PRO A 108 5.53 3.61 6.35
C PRO A 108 6.52 3.79 5.20
N ALA A 109 7.76 3.30 5.37
CA ALA A 109 8.79 3.33 4.34
C ALA A 109 8.38 2.55 3.08
N LYS A 110 7.83 1.34 3.26
CA LYS A 110 7.42 0.51 2.12
C LYS A 110 6.24 1.11 1.36
N ALA A 111 5.26 1.69 2.07
CA ALA A 111 4.12 2.34 1.46
C ALA A 111 4.56 3.54 0.59
N LEU A 112 5.54 4.32 1.03
CA LEU A 112 6.15 5.39 0.24
C LEU A 112 6.87 4.85 -1.00
N CYS A 113 7.67 3.79 -0.87
CA CYS A 113 8.32 3.15 -2.00
C CYS A 113 7.30 2.66 -3.04
N ASP A 114 6.24 1.99 -2.59
CA ASP A 114 5.17 1.51 -3.46
C ASP A 114 4.45 2.66 -4.16
N LYS A 115 4.15 3.73 -3.43
CA LYS A 115 3.50 4.92 -3.98
C LYS A 115 4.37 5.56 -5.06
N VAL A 116 5.66 5.78 -4.79
CA VAL A 116 6.61 6.34 -5.77
C VAL A 116 6.73 5.44 -7.00
N VAL A 117 6.85 4.13 -6.80
CA VAL A 117 7.00 3.16 -7.89
C VAL A 117 5.74 3.05 -8.75
N LEU A 118 4.56 3.10 -8.14
CA LEU A 118 3.29 2.88 -8.83
C LEU A 118 2.62 4.18 -9.32
N THR A 119 3.13 5.34 -8.91
CA THR A 119 2.69 6.63 -9.47
C THR A 119 3.12 6.73 -10.94
N ARG A 120 2.12 6.91 -11.81
CA ARG A 120 2.33 6.97 -13.26
C ARG A 120 2.97 8.29 -13.65
N LYS A 121 3.95 8.22 -14.56
CA LYS A 121 4.65 9.40 -15.12
C LYS A 121 5.27 10.31 -14.05
N LEU A 122 5.61 9.77 -12.88
CA LEU A 122 6.31 10.52 -11.84
C LEU A 122 7.68 10.96 -12.36
N GLN A 123 7.93 12.27 -12.39
CA GLN A 123 9.21 12.86 -12.84
C GLN A 123 10.16 13.19 -11.69
N ALA A 124 9.71 12.99 -10.44
CA ALA A 124 10.49 13.21 -9.23
C ALA A 124 11.70 12.24 -9.14
N THR A 125 12.83 12.67 -9.74
CA THR A 125 14.11 11.95 -9.72
C THR A 125 15.24 12.78 -9.12
N SER A 126 14.95 14.02 -8.73
CA SER A 126 15.81 14.87 -7.90
C SER A 126 15.28 14.95 -6.48
N VAL A 127 16.13 15.35 -5.53
CA VAL A 127 15.74 15.57 -4.12
C VAL A 127 14.61 16.59 -4.04
N ALA A 128 14.79 17.76 -4.65
CA ALA A 128 13.78 18.84 -4.63
C ALA A 128 12.45 18.41 -5.26
N GLY A 129 12.49 17.75 -6.43
CA GLY A 129 11.26 17.28 -7.09
C GLY A 129 10.55 16.18 -6.29
N MET A 130 11.30 15.36 -5.57
CA MET A 130 10.73 14.35 -4.69
C MET A 130 10.14 14.95 -3.42
N GLN A 131 10.80 15.95 -2.81
CA GLN A 131 10.23 16.68 -1.68
C GLN A 131 8.95 17.42 -2.09
N GLN A 132 8.92 18.04 -3.27
CA GLN A 132 7.69 18.63 -3.81
C GLN A 132 6.57 17.59 -3.94
N PHE A 133 6.85 16.42 -4.52
CA PHE A 133 5.86 15.36 -4.61
C PHE A 133 5.36 14.88 -3.23
N LEU A 134 6.25 14.70 -2.25
CA LEU A 134 5.88 14.21 -0.92
C LEU A 134 5.11 15.25 -0.10
N LEU A 135 5.58 16.50 -0.08
CA LEU A 135 5.07 17.55 0.80
C LEU A 135 3.91 18.33 0.18
N GLU A 136 3.88 18.49 -1.15
CA GLU A 136 2.84 19.27 -1.83
C GLU A 136 1.77 18.36 -2.45
N ASP A 137 2.18 17.38 -3.27
CA ASP A 137 1.19 16.54 -3.98
C ASP A 137 0.54 15.51 -3.05
N LEU A 138 1.32 14.88 -2.17
CA LEU A 138 0.82 13.95 -1.16
C LEU A 138 0.51 14.62 0.19
N ARG A 139 0.90 15.89 0.36
CA ARG A 139 0.60 16.68 1.57
C ARG A 139 1.07 16.02 2.87
N ILE A 140 2.19 15.28 2.79
CA ILE A 140 2.77 14.60 3.94
C ILE A 140 3.44 15.62 4.84
N ASP A 141 3.20 15.53 6.14
CA ASP A 141 3.92 16.33 7.13
C ASP A 141 5.42 15.97 7.12
N ALA A 142 6.28 16.99 7.00
CA ALA A 142 7.72 16.82 7.01
C ALA A 142 8.21 16.10 8.29
N ASP A 143 7.59 16.36 9.44
CA ASP A 143 7.94 15.71 10.70
C ASP A 143 7.58 14.21 10.68
N ALA A 144 6.50 13.83 10.00
CA ALA A 144 6.14 12.43 9.82
C ALA A 144 7.17 11.68 8.94
N LEU A 145 7.78 12.36 7.96
CA LEU A 145 8.84 11.78 7.12
C LEU A 145 10.15 11.54 7.87
N ARG A 146 10.49 12.34 8.88
CA ARG A 146 11.74 12.19 9.66
C ARG A 146 11.87 10.81 10.31
N ASN A 147 10.74 10.25 10.74
CA ASN A 147 10.64 8.96 11.43
C ASN A 147 10.60 7.75 10.48
N VAL A 148 10.58 7.97 9.17
CA VAL A 148 10.54 6.89 8.18
C VAL A 148 11.90 6.17 8.16
N ASP A 149 11.84 4.83 8.15
CA ASP A 149 13.02 3.98 8.04
C ASP A 149 13.64 4.05 6.63
N ILE A 150 14.75 4.78 6.54
CA ILE A 150 15.56 4.91 5.32
C ILE A 150 16.18 3.56 4.90
N GLY A 151 16.42 2.64 5.83
CA GLY A 151 16.97 1.31 5.52
C GLY A 151 16.08 0.52 4.58
N THR A 152 14.77 0.46 4.88
CA THR A 152 13.76 -0.15 4.01
C THR A 152 13.71 0.51 2.62
N ILE A 153 13.86 1.84 2.54
CA ILE A 153 13.89 2.56 1.24
C ILE A 153 15.13 2.14 0.43
N GLY A 154 16.29 2.03 1.09
CA GLY A 154 17.53 1.56 0.47
C GLY A 154 17.42 0.12 -0.06
N GLN A 155 16.80 -0.78 0.70
CA GLN A 155 16.52 -2.16 0.26
C GLN A 155 15.62 -2.18 -0.98
N CYS A 156 14.58 -1.33 -1.02
CA CYS A 156 13.76 -1.19 -2.21
C CYS A 156 14.58 -0.68 -3.42
N ALA A 157 15.46 0.30 -3.22
CA ALA A 157 16.32 0.81 -4.30
C ALA A 157 17.27 -0.27 -4.85
N GLN A 158 17.79 -1.15 -3.98
CA GLN A 158 18.65 -2.27 -4.34
C GLN A 158 17.96 -3.36 -5.18
N ALA A 159 16.62 -3.41 -5.19
CA ALA A 159 15.85 -4.35 -6.01
C ALA A 159 15.95 -4.08 -7.53
N GLY A 160 16.58 -2.98 -7.94
CA GLY A 160 16.90 -2.71 -9.35
C GLY A 160 15.74 -2.14 -10.19
N TYR A 161 14.60 -1.82 -9.60
CA TYR A 161 13.44 -1.26 -10.31
C TYR A 161 13.19 0.20 -9.94
N LYS A 162 13.08 1.09 -10.94
CA LYS A 162 12.93 2.55 -10.74
C LYS A 162 13.93 3.12 -9.72
N VAL A 163 15.18 2.64 -9.78
CA VAL A 163 16.25 2.95 -8.81
C VAL A 163 16.45 4.45 -8.63
N ARG A 164 16.40 5.24 -9.72
CA ARG A 164 16.56 6.71 -9.65
C ARG A 164 15.49 7.37 -8.78
N HIS A 165 14.23 6.95 -8.89
CA HIS A 165 13.14 7.46 -8.07
C HIS A 165 13.30 7.03 -6.61
N LEU A 166 13.66 5.78 -6.36
CA LEU A 166 13.85 5.28 -4.99
C LEU A 166 15.06 5.90 -4.30
N GLN A 167 16.14 6.18 -5.03
CA GLN A 167 17.29 6.94 -4.52
C GLN A 167 16.94 8.40 -4.26
N ALA A 168 16.13 9.03 -5.13
CA ALA A 168 15.63 10.38 -4.90
C ALA A 168 14.75 10.43 -3.64
N LEU A 169 13.87 9.43 -3.45
CA LEU A 169 13.08 9.25 -2.23
C LEU A 169 13.98 9.12 -1.00
N GLN A 170 14.97 8.22 -1.06
CA GLN A 170 15.90 8.00 0.05
C GLN A 170 16.58 9.32 0.48
N LYS A 171 17.15 10.05 -0.48
CA LYS A 171 17.84 11.31 -0.23
C LYS A 171 16.90 12.43 0.22
N ALA A 172 15.68 12.47 -0.30
CA ALA A 172 14.66 13.44 0.10
C ALA A 172 14.23 13.27 1.55
N VAL A 173 14.05 12.01 2.00
CA VAL A 173 13.75 11.71 3.40
C VAL A 173 14.98 11.97 4.29
N GLU A 174 16.18 11.61 3.82
CA GLU A 174 17.43 11.87 4.55
C GLU A 174 17.67 13.37 4.79
N ALA A 175 17.41 14.22 3.80
CA ALA A 175 17.59 15.66 3.90
C ALA A 175 16.60 16.37 4.85
N LEU A 176 15.56 15.68 5.31
CA LEU A 176 14.60 16.23 6.26
C LEU A 176 14.96 15.92 7.72
N ARG A 177 15.92 15.02 7.97
CA ARG A 177 16.35 14.60 9.30
C ARG A 177 17.18 15.66 10.03
#